data_AF-A0A177LGH7-F1
#
_entry.id   AF-A0A177LGH7-F1
#
_cell.length_a   1.000
_cell.length_b   1.000
_cell.length_c   1.000
_cell.angle_alpha   90.00
_cell.angle_beta   90.00
_cell.angle_gamma   90.00
#
_symmetry.space_group_name_H-M   'P 1'
#
loop_
_entity.id
_entity.type
_entity.pdbx_description
1 polymer ?
#
loop_
_entity_poly.entity_id
_entity_poly.type
_entity_poly.pdbx_seq_one_letter_code
_entity_poly.pdbx_strand_id
1 'polypeptide(L)'
;MNDSLMVSQISEIERAEFYRKTYMHVAVAILAFGAVEYLLLKTIPLETVLSMVTGKYIWLAVIGVFWLASMLATRLSFSVSKNTQYLGLGLYVLIEAVIFLPMLGIASLYAPEIITQAALVTAFMFAGLTAAVFMTNKDFSFLRNIIVIGGFVALGVIVVGAIFGFNLGLWFSLAMVGLASASILYETYNIKNIYTKNQYVGAALQMFASIMLLFWYILRIFMSRRS
;
A
#
# COMPACT_ATOMS: atom_id res chain seq x y z
N MET A 1 -8.38 5.32 31.87
CA MET A 1 -8.68 4.40 30.75
C MET A 1 -7.45 3.56 30.51
N ASN A 2 -7.59 2.24 30.39
CA ASN A 2 -6.44 1.35 30.19
C ASN A 2 -6.12 1.27 28.69
N ASP A 3 -5.17 2.09 28.23
CA ASP A 3 -4.78 2.20 26.80
C ASP A 3 -4.12 0.93 26.22
N SER A 4 -3.96 -0.12 27.05
CA SER A 4 -3.39 -1.42 26.69
C SER A 4 -4.42 -2.44 26.18
N LEU A 5 -5.73 -2.16 26.31
CA LEU A 5 -6.77 -3.09 25.86
C LEU A 5 -6.80 -3.21 24.34
N MET A 6 -6.89 -4.45 23.85
CA MET A 6 -7.07 -4.74 22.43
C MET A 6 -8.48 -4.34 21.97
N VAL A 7 -8.63 -4.03 20.68
CA VAL A 7 -9.91 -3.65 20.06
C VAL A 7 -10.98 -4.74 20.22
N SER A 8 -10.58 -6.00 20.35
CA SER A 8 -11.48 -7.13 20.65
C SER A 8 -12.03 -7.14 22.07
N GLN A 9 -11.42 -6.39 23.00
CA GLN A 9 -11.69 -6.40 24.44
C GLN A 9 -12.39 -5.12 24.95
N ILE A 10 -12.52 -4.09 24.11
CA ILE A 10 -13.16 -2.82 24.46
C ILE A 10 -14.67 -2.82 24.13
N SER A 11 -15.37 -1.80 24.58
CA SER A 11 -16.81 -1.66 24.31
C SER A 11 -17.12 -1.52 22.81
N GLU A 12 -18.35 -1.86 22.40
CA GLU A 12 -18.76 -1.76 20.99
C GLU A 12 -18.65 -0.34 20.44
N ILE A 13 -18.95 0.66 21.27
CA ILE A 13 -18.87 2.08 20.93
C ILE A 13 -17.42 2.48 20.63
N GLU A 14 -16.48 2.10 21.49
CA GLU A 14 -15.06 2.43 21.30
C GLU A 14 -14.45 1.71 20.10
N ARG A 15 -14.88 0.47 19.85
CA ARG A 15 -14.48 -0.31 18.67
C ARG A 15 -15.00 0.33 17.38
N ALA A 16 -16.26 0.75 17.35
CA ALA A 16 -16.81 1.48 16.21
C ALA A 16 -16.06 2.81 15.97
N GLU A 17 -15.68 3.52 17.04
CA GLU A 17 -14.87 4.73 16.94
C GLU A 17 -13.47 4.45 16.36
N PHE A 18 -12.82 3.38 16.81
CA PHE A 18 -11.53 2.93 16.29
C PHE A 18 -11.59 2.59 14.80
N TYR A 19 -12.60 1.82 14.37
CA TYR A 19 -12.80 1.48 12.95
C TYR A 19 -13.02 2.74 12.11
N ARG A 20 -13.93 3.62 12.56
CA ARG A 20 -14.20 4.89 11.88
C ARG A 20 -12.93 5.71 11.73
N LYS A 21 -12.16 5.88 12.80
CA LYS A 21 -10.87 6.60 12.76
C LYS A 21 -9.93 5.94 11.76
N THR A 22 -9.69 4.65 11.86
CA THR A 22 -8.74 3.92 10.99
C THR A 22 -9.11 4.10 9.51
N TYR A 23 -10.34 3.79 9.10
CA TYR A 23 -10.75 3.88 7.70
C TYR A 23 -10.88 5.32 7.18
N MET A 24 -11.19 6.30 8.03
CA MET A 24 -11.09 7.71 7.63
C MET A 24 -9.65 8.10 7.32
N HIS A 25 -8.67 7.63 8.10
CA HIS A 25 -7.25 7.94 7.83
C HIS A 25 -6.75 7.24 6.56
N VAL A 26 -7.22 6.02 6.29
CA VAL A 26 -6.96 5.34 5.00
C VAL A 26 -7.49 6.18 3.83
N ALA A 27 -8.75 6.63 3.90
CA ALA A 27 -9.35 7.47 2.86
C ALA A 27 -8.59 8.78 2.66
N VAL A 28 -8.23 9.47 3.76
CA VAL A 28 -7.43 10.69 3.71
C VAL A 28 -6.05 10.44 3.12
N ALA A 29 -5.39 9.33 3.46
CA ALA A 29 -4.09 8.97 2.90
C ALA A 29 -4.15 8.73 1.39
N ILE A 30 -5.20 8.06 0.89
CA ILE A 30 -5.44 7.84 -0.54
C ILE A 30 -5.69 9.17 -1.27
N LEU A 31 -6.50 10.07 -0.69
CA LEU A 31 -6.75 11.39 -1.27
C LEU A 31 -5.50 12.26 -1.27
N ALA A 32 -4.73 12.24 -0.18
CA ALA A 32 -3.46 12.95 -0.08
C ALA A 32 -2.45 12.42 -1.09
N PHE A 33 -2.35 11.11 -1.26
CA PHE A 33 -1.54 10.47 -2.31
C PHE A 33 -1.93 11.01 -3.70
N GLY A 34 -3.22 10.98 -4.05
CA GLY A 34 -3.69 11.49 -5.35
C GLY A 34 -3.41 12.98 -5.57
N ALA A 35 -3.54 13.80 -4.51
CA ALA A 35 -3.23 15.22 -4.57
C ALA A 35 -1.72 15.48 -4.75
N VAL A 36 -0.87 14.74 -4.04
CA VAL A 36 0.59 14.84 -4.18
C VAL A 36 1.02 14.39 -5.57
N GLU A 37 0.50 13.27 -6.07
CA GLU A 37 0.76 12.78 -7.44
C GLU A 37 0.38 13.82 -8.50
N TYR A 38 -0.80 14.43 -8.38
CA TYR A 38 -1.23 15.50 -9.28
C TYR A 38 -0.23 16.68 -9.27
N LEU A 39 0.25 17.09 -8.09
CA LEU A 39 1.25 18.15 -7.98
C LEU A 39 2.60 17.73 -8.56
N LEU A 40 3.07 16.52 -8.29
CA LEU A 40 4.33 15.99 -8.82
C LEU A 40 4.29 15.92 -10.35
N LEU A 41 3.23 15.36 -10.94
CA LEU A 41 3.09 15.27 -12.40
C LEU A 41 3.04 16.63 -13.09
N LYS A 42 2.55 17.68 -12.40
CA LYS A 42 2.51 19.03 -12.93
C LYS A 42 3.85 19.77 -12.81
N THR A 43 4.63 19.44 -11.78
CA THR A 43 5.85 20.21 -11.42
C THR A 43 7.14 19.54 -11.89
N ILE A 44 7.18 18.22 -11.91
CA ILE A 44 8.36 17.45 -12.31
C ILE A 44 8.36 17.29 -13.84
N PRO A 45 9.42 17.71 -14.55
CA PRO A 45 9.52 17.54 -15.98
C PRO A 45 9.40 16.07 -16.38
N LEU A 46 8.71 15.82 -17.50
CA LEU A 46 8.49 14.46 -17.99
C LEU A 46 9.81 13.72 -18.24
N GLU A 47 10.83 14.41 -18.75
CA GLU A 47 12.17 13.84 -18.95
C GLU A 47 12.76 13.29 -17.66
N THR A 48 12.57 14.00 -16.54
CA THR A 48 12.98 13.54 -15.21
C THR A 48 12.23 12.28 -14.81
N VAL A 49 10.90 12.25 -14.99
CA VAL A 49 10.06 11.08 -14.68
C VAL A 49 10.49 9.86 -15.50
N LEU A 50 10.74 10.04 -16.81
CA LEU A 50 11.21 8.97 -17.69
C LEU A 50 12.64 8.51 -17.34
N SER A 51 13.51 9.43 -16.89
CA SER A 51 14.87 9.08 -16.47
C SER A 51 14.90 8.13 -15.26
N MET A 52 13.86 8.17 -14.40
CA MET A 52 13.73 7.27 -13.25
C MET A 52 13.61 5.80 -13.66
N VAL A 53 13.09 5.53 -14.87
CA VAL A 53 12.84 4.17 -15.38
C VAL A 53 13.90 3.68 -16.38
N THR A 54 14.72 4.58 -16.95
CA THR A 54 15.79 4.20 -17.89
C THR A 54 17.09 3.77 -17.19
N GLY A 55 17.35 4.25 -15.98
CA GLY A 55 18.54 3.89 -15.20
C GLY A 55 18.34 2.65 -14.32
N LYS A 56 18.66 1.45 -14.82
CA LYS A 56 18.51 0.17 -14.09
C LYS A 56 19.08 0.18 -12.66
N TYR A 57 20.27 0.73 -12.44
CA TYR A 57 20.89 0.81 -11.12
C TYR A 57 20.33 1.95 -10.25
N ILE A 58 19.90 3.04 -10.89
CA ILE A 58 19.27 4.18 -10.23
C ILE A 58 17.94 3.72 -9.62
N TRP A 59 17.13 2.99 -10.39
CA TRP A 59 15.84 2.49 -9.90
C TRP A 59 15.98 1.49 -8.74
N LEU A 60 16.98 0.61 -8.77
CA LEU A 60 17.26 -0.30 -7.63
C LEU A 60 17.70 0.46 -6.38
N ALA A 61 18.55 1.47 -6.51
CA ALA A 61 18.96 2.31 -5.39
C ALA A 61 17.77 3.10 -4.82
N VAL A 62 16.92 3.63 -5.71
CA VAL A 62 15.68 4.33 -5.37
C VAL A 62 14.74 3.41 -4.58
N ILE A 63 14.49 2.18 -5.06
CA ILE A 63 13.69 1.17 -4.34
C ILE A 63 14.30 0.88 -2.96
N GLY A 64 15.62 0.71 -2.87
CA GLY A 64 16.30 0.43 -1.61
C GLY A 64 16.14 1.55 -0.58
N VAL A 65 16.33 2.81 -1.01
CA VAL A 65 16.14 3.99 -0.15
C VAL A 65 14.68 4.10 0.30
N PHE A 66 13.73 3.94 -0.62
CA PHE A 66 12.32 4.02 -0.28
C PHE A 66 11.87 2.88 0.63
N TRP A 67 12.41 1.68 0.47
CA TRP A 67 12.14 0.58 1.40
C TRP A 67 12.57 0.92 2.83
N LEU A 68 13.78 1.46 3.01
CA LEU A 68 14.26 1.91 4.32
C LEU A 68 13.41 3.07 4.88
N ALA A 69 13.04 4.03 4.04
CA ALA A 69 12.19 5.15 4.43
C ALA A 69 10.77 4.67 4.83
N SER A 70 10.20 3.71 4.12
CA SER A 70 8.91 3.07 4.43
C SER A 70 8.97 2.29 5.74
N MET A 71 10.09 1.62 6.04
CA MET A 71 10.31 0.99 7.35
C MET A 71 10.34 2.02 8.48
N LEU A 72 11.03 3.15 8.28
CA LEU A 72 11.05 4.24 9.26
C LEU A 72 9.65 4.82 9.45
N ALA A 73 8.97 5.20 8.37
CA ALA A 73 7.61 5.75 8.41
C ALA A 73 6.63 4.81 9.12
N THR A 74 6.74 3.50 8.85
CA THR A 74 5.98 2.46 9.58
C THR A 74 6.27 2.50 11.07
N ARG A 75 7.54 2.49 11.49
CA ARG A 75 7.90 2.55 12.92
C ARG A 75 7.36 3.81 13.59
N LEU A 76 7.46 4.96 12.92
CA LEU A 76 6.95 6.25 13.43
C LEU A 76 5.42 6.19 13.64
N SER A 77 4.69 5.55 12.72
CA SER A 77 3.22 5.40 12.79
C SER A 77 2.69 4.62 14.00
N PHE A 78 3.56 3.80 14.62
CA PHE A 78 3.25 3.03 15.84
C PHE A 78 3.89 3.64 17.11
N SER A 79 4.48 4.82 17.03
CA SER A 79 5.06 5.51 18.19
C SER A 79 4.00 5.89 19.24
N VAL A 80 4.45 6.16 20.47
CA VAL A 80 3.54 6.60 21.56
C VAL A 80 3.00 8.01 21.31
N SER A 81 3.82 8.90 20.74
CA SER A 81 3.44 10.28 20.43
C SER A 81 2.52 10.35 19.22
N LYS A 82 1.33 10.95 19.39
CA LYS A 82 0.36 11.10 18.29
C LYS A 82 0.93 11.91 17.12
N ASN A 83 1.64 12.99 17.39
CA ASN A 83 2.27 13.80 16.34
C ASN A 83 3.25 12.95 15.52
N THR A 84 4.04 12.11 16.18
CA THR A 84 4.98 11.22 15.51
C THR A 84 4.27 10.12 14.72
N GLN A 85 3.11 9.62 15.20
CA GLN A 85 2.28 8.70 14.42
C GLN A 85 1.84 9.32 13.08
N TYR A 86 1.31 10.54 13.13
CA TYR A 86 0.85 11.27 11.93
C TYR A 86 2.00 11.64 10.99
N LEU A 87 3.18 12.00 11.53
CA LEU A 87 4.39 12.19 10.71
C LEU A 87 4.76 10.91 9.97
N GLY A 88 4.65 9.74 10.61
CA GLY A 88 4.86 8.45 9.98
C GLY A 88 3.90 8.22 8.80
N LEU A 89 2.60 8.44 9.00
CA LEU A 89 1.60 8.31 7.94
C LEU A 89 1.84 9.28 6.77
N GLY A 90 2.09 10.56 7.07
CA GLY A 90 2.36 11.57 6.04
C GLY A 90 3.63 11.27 5.24
N LEU A 91 4.71 10.88 5.92
CA LEU A 91 5.96 10.47 5.27
C LEU A 91 5.74 9.27 4.35
N TYR A 92 4.97 8.27 4.80
CA TYR A 92 4.65 7.09 3.99
C TYR A 92 3.87 7.45 2.72
N VAL A 93 2.89 8.35 2.81
CA VAL A 93 2.13 8.85 1.65
C VAL A 93 3.05 9.52 0.63
N LEU A 94 3.99 10.36 1.08
CA LEU A 94 4.95 11.02 0.20
C LEU A 94 5.89 10.02 -0.48
N ILE A 95 6.36 9.01 0.25
CA ILE A 95 7.20 7.94 -0.28
C ILE A 95 6.47 7.18 -1.40
N GLU A 96 5.25 6.74 -1.15
CA GLU A 96 4.42 6.06 -2.15
C GLU A 96 4.20 6.94 -3.38
N ALA A 97 3.90 8.24 -3.21
CA ALA A 97 3.73 9.15 -4.34
C ALA A 97 4.99 9.29 -5.21
N VAL A 98 6.19 9.23 -4.64
CA VAL A 98 7.41 9.26 -5.47
C VAL A 98 7.66 7.92 -6.17
N ILE A 99 7.34 6.80 -5.52
CA ILE A 99 7.45 5.46 -6.13
C ILE A 99 6.48 5.30 -7.31
N PHE A 100 5.26 5.81 -7.18
CA PHE A 100 4.20 5.72 -8.20
C PHE A 100 4.37 6.68 -9.36
N LEU A 101 5.04 7.81 -9.14
CA LEU A 101 5.26 8.86 -10.13
C LEU A 101 5.66 8.36 -11.54
N PRO A 102 6.68 7.51 -11.74
CA PRO A 102 7.03 7.04 -13.08
C PRO A 102 5.93 6.20 -13.74
N MET A 103 5.25 5.33 -12.97
CA MET A 103 4.20 4.48 -13.52
C MET A 103 2.97 5.31 -13.89
N LEU A 104 2.55 6.23 -13.03
CA LEU A 104 1.41 7.12 -13.28
C LEU A 104 1.72 8.14 -14.37
N GLY A 105 2.97 8.63 -14.46
CA GLY A 105 3.42 9.50 -15.55
C GLY A 105 3.31 8.83 -16.91
N ILE A 106 3.78 7.59 -17.04
CA ILE A 106 3.63 6.80 -18.27
C ILE A 106 2.14 6.54 -18.55
N ALA A 107 1.38 6.08 -17.57
CA ALA A 107 -0.05 5.81 -17.76
C ALA A 107 -0.83 7.05 -18.20
N SER A 108 -0.54 8.22 -17.63
CA SER A 108 -1.19 9.49 -17.96
C SER A 108 -0.97 9.91 -19.42
N LEU A 109 0.19 9.59 -19.99
CA LEU A 109 0.52 9.93 -21.39
C LEU A 109 -0.08 8.97 -22.40
N TYR A 110 -0.04 7.67 -22.11
CA TYR A 110 -0.35 6.64 -23.11
C TYR A 110 -1.73 6.03 -22.95
N ALA A 111 -2.30 6.02 -21.73
CA ALA A 111 -3.59 5.40 -21.45
C ALA A 111 -4.20 5.94 -20.12
N PRO A 112 -4.54 7.24 -20.04
CA PRO A 112 -4.96 7.89 -18.80
C PRO A 112 -6.20 7.25 -18.17
N GLU A 113 -7.12 6.72 -18.97
CA GLU A 113 -8.33 6.04 -18.52
C GLU A 113 -8.05 4.77 -17.71
N ILE A 114 -6.88 4.14 -17.91
CA ILE A 114 -6.49 2.93 -17.18
C ILE A 114 -6.28 3.24 -15.70
N ILE A 115 -5.83 4.44 -15.36
CA ILE A 115 -5.61 4.86 -13.97
C ILE A 115 -6.93 4.76 -13.20
N THR A 116 -8.01 5.34 -13.75
CA THR A 116 -9.34 5.28 -13.14
C THR A 116 -9.88 3.85 -13.09
N GLN A 117 -9.70 3.06 -14.14
CA GLN A 117 -10.13 1.66 -14.16
C GLN A 117 -9.42 0.84 -13.08
N ALA A 118 -8.10 0.96 -12.95
CA ALA A 118 -7.31 0.28 -11.94
C ALA A 118 -7.71 0.71 -10.52
N ALA A 119 -7.97 2.01 -10.31
CA ALA A 119 -8.43 2.53 -9.03
C ALA A 119 -9.81 1.96 -8.65
N LEU A 120 -10.75 1.89 -9.59
CA LEU A 120 -12.08 1.32 -9.35
C LEU A 120 -12.02 -0.17 -9.01
N VAL A 121 -11.22 -0.95 -9.74
CA VAL A 121 -11.03 -2.38 -9.44
C VAL A 121 -10.37 -2.56 -8.06
N THR A 122 -9.38 -1.74 -7.73
CA THR A 122 -8.74 -1.74 -6.40
C THR A 122 -9.77 -1.46 -5.31
N ALA A 123 -10.60 -0.43 -5.47
CA ALA A 123 -11.63 -0.05 -4.51
C ALA A 123 -12.66 -1.17 -4.31
N PHE A 124 -13.11 -1.80 -5.41
CA PHE A 124 -14.04 -2.92 -5.37
C PHE A 124 -13.43 -4.14 -4.65
N MET A 125 -12.20 -4.52 -4.98
CA MET A 125 -11.51 -5.63 -4.33
C MET A 125 -11.26 -5.35 -2.84
N PHE A 126 -10.76 -4.16 -2.50
CA PHE A 126 -10.56 -3.76 -1.12
C PHE A 126 -11.86 -3.82 -0.30
N ALA A 127 -12.96 -3.28 -0.83
CA ALA A 127 -14.26 -3.33 -0.17
C ALA A 127 -14.74 -4.78 0.04
N GLY A 128 -14.64 -5.63 -1.00
CA GLY A 128 -15.06 -7.03 -0.93
C GLY A 128 -14.23 -7.86 0.07
N LEU A 129 -12.90 -7.70 0.05
CA LEU A 129 -12.00 -8.40 0.98
C LEU A 129 -12.23 -7.94 2.42
N THR A 130 -12.38 -6.63 2.64
CA THR A 130 -12.67 -6.07 3.96
C THR A 130 -14.01 -6.60 4.49
N ALA A 131 -15.06 -6.56 3.67
CA ALA A 131 -16.37 -7.11 4.01
C ALA A 131 -16.30 -8.60 4.39
N ALA A 132 -15.53 -9.40 3.63
CA ALA A 132 -15.35 -10.82 3.92
C ALA A 132 -14.76 -11.08 5.32
N VAL A 133 -13.81 -10.26 5.79
CA VAL A 133 -13.25 -10.41 7.14
C VAL A 133 -14.23 -9.98 8.22
N PHE A 134 -15.00 -8.91 8.00
CA PHE A 134 -16.01 -8.48 8.96
C PHE A 134 -17.18 -9.46 9.08
N MET A 135 -17.63 -10.02 7.95
CA MET A 135 -18.76 -10.95 7.86
C MET A 135 -18.43 -12.38 8.30
N THR A 136 -17.14 -12.73 8.40
CA THR A 136 -16.70 -14.08 8.81
C THR A 136 -16.02 -14.06 10.17
N ASN A 137 -16.04 -15.21 10.84
CA ASN A 137 -15.27 -15.48 12.06
C ASN A 137 -13.99 -16.28 11.76
N LYS A 138 -13.53 -16.27 10.51
CA LYS A 138 -12.30 -16.98 10.13
C LYS A 138 -11.09 -16.26 10.70
N ASP A 139 -10.12 -17.04 11.15
CA ASP A 139 -8.80 -16.53 11.52
C ASP A 139 -7.95 -16.33 10.26
N PHE A 140 -7.46 -15.11 10.06
CA PHE A 140 -6.57 -14.74 8.95
C PHE A 140 -5.11 -14.54 9.40
N SER A 141 -4.79 -14.78 10.66
CA SER A 141 -3.43 -14.63 11.19
C SER A 141 -2.40 -15.52 10.49
N PHE A 142 -2.82 -16.69 9.98
CA PHE A 142 -1.97 -17.60 9.21
C PHE A 142 -1.41 -16.97 7.92
N LEU A 143 -2.08 -15.95 7.37
CA LEU A 143 -1.62 -15.22 6.18
C LEU A 143 -0.31 -14.48 6.43
N ARG A 144 0.05 -14.18 7.69
CA ARG A 144 1.32 -13.51 8.03
C ARG A 144 2.53 -14.20 7.40
N ASN A 145 2.61 -15.53 7.52
CA ASN A 145 3.75 -16.28 6.99
C ASN A 145 3.75 -16.28 5.46
N ILE A 146 2.57 -16.37 4.83
CA ILE A 146 2.42 -16.29 3.37
C ILE A 146 2.85 -14.91 2.86
N ILE A 147 2.45 -13.84 3.54
CA ILE A 147 2.80 -12.46 3.18
C ILE A 147 4.31 -12.24 3.29
N VAL A 148 4.91 -12.66 4.41
CA VAL A 148 6.36 -12.50 4.64
C VAL A 148 7.16 -13.30 3.60
N ILE A 149 6.87 -14.58 3.42
CA ILE A 149 7.58 -15.44 2.47
C ILE A 149 7.35 -14.92 1.04
N GLY A 150 6.11 -14.63 0.67
CA GLY A 150 5.74 -14.09 -0.63
C GLY A 150 6.42 -12.75 -0.92
N GLY A 151 6.55 -11.88 0.08
CA GLY A 151 7.29 -10.63 -0.02
C GLY A 151 8.78 -10.83 -0.30
N PHE A 152 9.43 -11.78 0.39
CA PHE A 152 10.84 -12.13 0.12
C PHE A 152 11.02 -12.76 -1.27
N VAL A 153 10.12 -13.65 -1.68
CA VAL A 153 10.13 -14.24 -3.02
C VAL A 153 9.95 -13.14 -4.07
N ALA A 154 8.96 -12.26 -3.90
CA ALA A 154 8.72 -11.15 -4.81
C ALA A 154 9.94 -10.24 -4.94
N LEU A 155 10.55 -9.86 -3.83
CA LEU A 155 11.75 -9.05 -3.80
C LEU A 155 12.92 -9.74 -4.50
N GLY A 156 13.15 -11.03 -4.22
CA GLY A 156 14.19 -11.81 -4.88
C GLY A 156 14.02 -11.87 -6.39
N VAL A 157 12.80 -12.13 -6.87
CA VAL A 157 12.50 -12.17 -8.31
C VAL A 157 12.64 -10.78 -8.94
N ILE A 158 12.24 -9.70 -8.26
CA ILE A 158 12.45 -8.32 -8.74
C ILE A 158 13.95 -8.01 -8.87
N VAL A 159 14.76 -8.34 -7.86
CA VAL A 159 16.21 -8.07 -7.86
C VAL A 159 16.92 -8.88 -8.95
N VAL A 160 16.62 -10.16 -9.06
CA VAL A 160 17.19 -11.04 -10.10
C VAL A 160 16.72 -10.58 -11.49
N GLY A 161 15.43 -10.25 -11.65
CA GLY A 161 14.87 -9.70 -12.88
C GLY A 161 15.54 -8.40 -13.29
N ALA A 162 15.81 -7.52 -12.33
CA ALA A 162 16.59 -6.32 -12.57
C ALA A 162 18.00 -6.67 -13.03
N ILE A 163 18.78 -7.48 -12.29
CA ILE A 163 20.18 -7.83 -12.59
C ILE A 163 20.34 -8.53 -13.95
N PHE A 164 19.50 -9.52 -14.27
CA PHE A 164 19.59 -10.29 -15.51
C PHE A 164 18.76 -9.71 -16.66
N GLY A 165 17.91 -8.71 -16.39
CA GLY A 165 17.17 -7.97 -17.42
C GLY A 165 15.97 -8.70 -18.01
N PHE A 166 15.38 -9.68 -17.31
CA PHE A 166 14.16 -10.34 -17.78
C PHE A 166 12.89 -9.63 -17.32
N ASN A 167 11.84 -9.73 -18.12
CA ASN A 167 10.54 -9.20 -17.78
C ASN A 167 9.81 -10.14 -16.81
N LEU A 168 9.36 -9.62 -15.67
CA LEU A 168 8.57 -10.36 -14.67
C LEU A 168 7.20 -10.84 -15.23
N GLY A 169 6.68 -10.14 -16.23
CA GLY A 169 5.46 -10.51 -16.94
C GLY A 169 4.18 -10.43 -16.12
N LEU A 170 3.10 -10.93 -16.74
CA LEU A 170 1.74 -10.93 -16.21
C LEU A 170 1.58 -11.84 -14.98
N TRP A 171 2.15 -13.05 -15.03
CA TRP A 171 1.98 -14.04 -13.95
C TRP A 171 2.54 -13.55 -12.63
N PHE A 172 3.67 -12.83 -12.67
CA PHE A 172 4.20 -12.15 -11.50
C PHE A 172 3.22 -11.10 -10.96
N SER A 173 2.64 -10.26 -11.83
CA SER A 173 1.64 -9.27 -11.38
C SER A 173 0.40 -9.93 -10.77
N LEU A 174 -0.09 -11.03 -11.34
CA LEU A 174 -1.24 -11.77 -10.79
C LEU A 174 -0.91 -12.37 -9.42
N ALA A 175 0.29 -12.94 -9.25
CA ALA A 175 0.75 -13.42 -7.95
C ALA A 175 0.82 -12.29 -6.92
N MET A 176 1.28 -11.11 -7.33
CA MET A 176 1.35 -9.93 -6.46
C MET A 176 -0.02 -9.33 -6.13
N VAL A 177 -1.00 -9.38 -7.03
CA VAL A 177 -2.40 -9.07 -6.71
C VAL A 177 -2.93 -10.03 -5.64
N GLY A 178 -2.61 -11.32 -5.75
CA GLY A 178 -2.93 -12.31 -4.72
C GLY A 178 -2.27 -12.01 -3.37
N LEU A 179 -0.98 -11.67 -3.37
CA LEU A 179 -0.24 -11.29 -2.17
C LEU A 179 -0.82 -10.03 -1.51
N ALA A 180 -1.10 -8.98 -2.30
CA ALA A 180 -1.72 -7.75 -1.80
C ALA A 180 -3.13 -7.99 -1.25
N SER A 181 -3.91 -8.86 -1.90
CA SER A 181 -5.22 -9.27 -1.41
C SER A 181 -5.13 -10.01 -0.07
N ALA A 182 -4.14 -10.90 0.08
CA ALA A 182 -3.84 -11.56 1.35
C ALA A 182 -3.44 -10.55 2.44
N SER A 183 -2.63 -9.55 2.10
CA SER A 183 -2.29 -8.47 3.03
C SER A 183 -3.53 -7.68 3.48
N ILE A 184 -4.46 -7.33 2.58
CA ILE A 184 -5.72 -6.65 2.97
C ILE A 184 -6.55 -7.51 3.93
N LEU A 185 -6.65 -8.82 3.69
CA LEU A 185 -7.35 -9.74 4.60
C LEU A 185 -6.69 -9.78 5.98
N TYR A 186 -5.36 -9.90 6.00
CA TYR A 186 -4.56 -9.92 7.23
C TYR A 186 -4.67 -8.60 8.01
N GLU A 187 -4.53 -7.46 7.35
CA GLU A 187 -4.61 -6.16 8.01
C GLU A 187 -6.02 -5.83 8.49
N THR A 188 -7.06 -6.21 7.73
CA THR A 188 -8.44 -6.08 8.21
C THR A 188 -8.66 -6.95 9.45
N TYR A 189 -8.09 -8.15 9.49
CA TYR A 189 -8.17 -9.03 10.65
C TYR A 189 -7.44 -8.43 11.87
N ASN A 190 -6.28 -7.81 11.67
CA ASN A 190 -5.54 -7.12 12.74
C ASN A 190 -6.32 -5.91 13.27
N ILE A 191 -6.92 -5.12 12.39
CA ILE A 191 -7.85 -4.03 12.73
C ILE A 191 -8.99 -4.55 13.59
N LYS A 192 -9.59 -5.68 13.21
CA LYS A 192 -10.71 -6.27 13.93
C LYS A 192 -10.32 -6.79 15.33
N ASN A 193 -9.13 -7.40 15.47
CA ASN A 193 -8.85 -8.27 16.63
C ASN A 193 -7.61 -7.91 17.47
N ILE A 194 -6.55 -7.34 16.87
CA ILE A 194 -5.19 -7.33 17.45
C ILE A 194 -4.75 -5.95 17.93
N TYR A 195 -5.04 -4.89 17.17
CA TYR A 195 -4.59 -3.54 17.54
C TYR A 195 -5.21 -3.05 18.84
N THR A 196 -4.54 -2.11 19.51
CA THR A 196 -5.10 -1.35 20.63
C THR A 196 -5.80 -0.09 20.13
N LYS A 197 -6.67 0.49 20.98
CA LYS A 197 -7.47 1.70 20.67
C LYS A 197 -6.65 2.87 20.11
N ASN A 198 -5.38 3.00 20.52
CA ASN A 198 -4.51 4.11 20.13
C ASN A 198 -3.67 3.84 18.88
N GLN A 199 -3.80 2.69 18.23
CA GLN A 199 -2.97 2.31 17.07
C GLN A 199 -3.66 2.55 15.72
N TYR A 200 -4.77 3.31 15.69
CA TYR A 200 -5.55 3.53 14.46
C TYR A 200 -4.74 4.21 13.32
N VAL A 201 -3.71 5.01 13.64
CA VAL A 201 -2.86 5.66 12.63
C VAL A 201 -1.91 4.64 11.98
N GLY A 202 -1.24 3.81 12.79
CA GLY A 202 -0.39 2.75 12.28
C GLY A 202 -1.17 1.67 11.53
N ALA A 203 -2.37 1.32 12.02
CA ALA A 203 -3.29 0.44 11.31
C ALA A 203 -3.72 1.01 9.95
N ALA A 204 -4.00 2.33 9.89
CA ALA A 204 -4.31 3.01 8.63
C ALA A 204 -3.13 3.00 7.66
N LEU A 205 -1.89 3.17 8.14
CA LEU A 205 -0.69 3.07 7.30
C LEU A 205 -0.55 1.67 6.69
N GLN A 206 -0.66 0.60 7.48
CA GLN A 206 -0.54 -0.78 6.97
C GLN A 206 -1.61 -1.10 5.94
N MET A 207 -2.86 -0.68 6.22
CA MET A 207 -3.95 -0.85 5.28
C MET A 207 -3.74 -0.05 3.99
N PHE A 208 -3.32 1.22 4.10
CA PHE A 208 -2.95 2.06 2.96
C PHE A 208 -1.88 1.40 2.10
N ALA A 209 -0.77 0.94 2.70
CA ALA A 209 0.30 0.24 1.98
C ALA A 209 -0.20 -1.00 1.21
N SER A 210 -1.09 -1.78 1.81
CA SER A 210 -1.68 -2.97 1.17
C SER A 210 -2.58 -2.60 -0.02
N ILE A 211 -3.37 -1.53 0.10
CA ILE A 211 -4.21 -0.99 -0.98
C ILE A 211 -3.33 -0.44 -2.11
N MET A 212 -2.27 0.30 -1.79
CA MET A 212 -1.34 0.83 -2.79
C MET A 212 -0.64 -0.31 -3.54
N LEU A 213 -0.16 -1.34 -2.84
CA LEU A 213 0.42 -2.51 -3.49
C LEU A 213 -0.56 -3.17 -4.47
N LEU A 214 -1.83 -3.32 -4.07
CA LEU A 214 -2.87 -3.86 -4.94
C LEU A 214 -3.08 -2.98 -6.18
N PHE A 215 -3.20 -1.66 -5.98
CA PHE A 215 -3.35 -0.68 -7.07
C PHE A 215 -2.19 -0.72 -8.07
N TRP A 216 -0.95 -0.75 -7.57
CA TRP A 216 0.26 -0.84 -8.40
C TRP A 216 0.18 -2.01 -9.39
N TYR A 217 -0.15 -3.20 -8.89
CA TYR A 217 -0.13 -4.40 -9.73
C TYR A 217 -1.35 -4.50 -10.65
N ILE A 218 -2.52 -3.99 -10.25
CA ILE A 218 -3.67 -3.87 -11.16
C ILE A 218 -3.34 -2.91 -12.31
N LEU A 219 -2.80 -1.73 -11.99
CA LEU A 219 -2.37 -0.74 -12.99
C LEU A 219 -1.33 -1.34 -13.95
N ARG A 220 -0.31 -2.01 -13.41
CA ARG A 220 0.70 -2.72 -14.22
C ARG A 220 0.09 -3.76 -15.16
N ILE A 221 -0.90 -4.54 -14.70
CA ILE A 221 -1.59 -5.52 -15.55
C ILE A 221 -2.31 -4.81 -16.68
N PHE A 222 -3.09 -3.77 -16.39
CA PHE A 222 -3.86 -3.08 -17.42
C PHE A 222 -2.97 -2.40 -18.46
N MET A 223 -1.87 -1.77 -18.02
CA MET A 223 -0.86 -1.20 -18.91
C MET A 223 -0.24 -2.28 -19.83
N SER A 224 0.06 -3.47 -19.30
CA SER A 224 0.68 -4.57 -20.09
C SER A 224 -0.23 -5.19 -21.15
N ARG A 225 -1.54 -4.94 -21.12
CA ARG A 225 -2.52 -5.54 -22.03
C ARG A 225 -2.93 -4.62 -23.17
N ARG A 226 -2.41 -3.38 -23.19
CA ARG A 226 -2.68 -2.37 -24.23
C ARG A 226 -1.45 -1.96 -25.03
N SER A 227 -0.29 -2.57 -24.74
CA SER A 227 0.93 -2.47 -25.55
C SER A 227 0.87 -3.35 -26.79
#